data_AF-A0A530AEH0-F1
#
_entry.id   AF-A0A530AEH0-F1
#
_cell.length_a   1.000
_cell.length_b   1.000
_cell.length_c   1.000
_cell.angle_alpha   90.00
_cell.angle_beta   90.00
_cell.angle_gamma   90.00
#
_symmetry.space_group_name_H-M   'P 1'
#
loop_
_entity.id
_entity.type
_entity.pdbx_description
1 polymer ?
#
loop_
_entity_poly.entity_id
_entity_poly.type
_entity_poly.pdbx_seq_one_letter_code
_entity_poly.pdbx_strand_id
1 'polypeptide(L)'
;SARFQQPHGVSAAEFEKWDDAYAAAMREVYRDYPDDHDVMALTVEALMMRTVRRLWNLKTGAPAPNSDVIEALEICERSIRL
;
A
#
# COMPACT_ATOMS: atom_id res chain seq x y z
N SER A 1 15.49 21.98 -1.72
CA SER A 1 14.95 20.73 -2.29
C SER A 1 13.58 21.04 -2.87
N ALA A 2 13.48 21.18 -4.18
CA ALA A 2 12.19 21.39 -4.84
C ALA A 2 11.51 20.03 -4.98
N ARG A 3 10.41 19.82 -4.25
CA ARG A 3 9.47 18.75 -4.59
C ARG A 3 8.88 19.17 -5.94
N PHE A 4 9.13 18.40 -7.00
CA PHE A 4 8.59 18.69 -8.34
C PHE A 4 7.07 18.46 -8.35
N GLN A 5 6.31 19.41 -7.80
CA GLN A 5 4.88 19.46 -8.02
C GLN A 5 4.64 19.92 -9.47
N GLN A 6 3.77 19.18 -10.17
CA GLN A 6 3.18 19.66 -11.42
C GLN A 6 2.56 21.06 -11.17
N PRO A 7 2.51 21.95 -12.18
CA PRO A 7 2.10 23.35 -12.01
C PRO A 7 0.61 23.54 -11.64
N HIS A 8 -0.16 22.45 -11.52
CA HIS A 8 -1.53 22.46 -11.02
C HIS A 8 -1.72 21.37 -9.95
N GLY A 9 -2.51 21.67 -8.92
CA GLY A 9 -2.98 20.65 -7.98
C GLY A 9 -3.86 19.64 -8.71
N VAL A 10 -3.64 18.35 -8.46
CA VAL A 10 -4.54 17.29 -8.94
C VAL A 10 -5.64 17.03 -7.91
N SER A 11 -6.76 16.49 -8.36
CA SER A 11 -7.90 16.15 -7.51
C SER A 11 -7.58 14.98 -6.56
N ALA A 12 -8.35 14.86 -5.48
CA ALA A 12 -8.24 13.72 -4.56
C ALA A 12 -8.46 12.37 -5.28
N ALA A 13 -9.38 12.32 -6.25
CA ALA A 13 -9.65 11.11 -7.02
C ALA A 13 -8.48 10.73 -7.96
N GLU A 14 -7.68 11.70 -8.40
CA GLU A 14 -6.45 11.40 -9.16
C GLU A 14 -5.36 10.83 -8.25
N PHE A 15 -5.21 11.34 -7.02
CA PHE A 15 -4.32 10.73 -6.03
C PHE A 15 -4.72 9.29 -5.70
N GLU A 16 -6.00 9.03 -5.45
CA GLU A 16 -6.51 7.68 -5.17
C GLU A 16 -6.20 6.69 -6.31
N LYS A 17 -6.34 7.13 -7.57
CA LYS A 17 -5.96 6.30 -8.74
C LYS A 17 -4.47 6.00 -8.81
N TRP A 18 -3.63 6.95 -8.40
CA TRP A 18 -2.18 6.73 -8.36
C TRP A 18 -1.80 5.74 -7.26
N ASP A 19 -2.44 5.83 -6.08
CA ASP A 19 -2.23 4.88 -4.99
C ASP A 19 -2.67 3.46 -5.41
N ASP A 20 -3.82 3.32 -6.07
CA ASP A 20 -4.28 2.04 -6.64
C ASP A 20 -3.31 1.49 -7.69
N ALA A 21 -2.83 2.33 -8.62
CA ALA A 21 -1.90 1.92 -9.65
C ALA A 21 -0.53 1.52 -9.09
N TYR A 22 -0.03 2.26 -8.10
CA TYR A 22 1.23 1.97 -7.42
C TYR A 22 1.16 0.64 -6.65
N ALA A 23 0.11 0.42 -5.88
CA ALA A 23 -0.10 -0.85 -5.18
C ALA A 23 -0.24 -2.03 -6.14
N ALA A 24 -0.96 -1.86 -7.26
CA ALA A 24 -1.03 -2.88 -8.29
C ALA A 24 0.36 -3.21 -8.86
N ALA A 25 1.18 -2.19 -9.18
CA ALA A 25 2.54 -2.40 -9.66
C ALA A 25 3.42 -3.11 -8.61
N MET A 26 3.31 -2.75 -7.34
CA MET A 26 4.09 -3.38 -6.27
C MET A 26 3.69 -4.85 -6.03
N ARG A 27 2.41 -5.23 -6.21
CA ARG A 27 2.00 -6.65 -6.19
C ARG A 27 2.70 -7.46 -7.27
N GLU A 28 2.88 -6.90 -8.47
CA GLU A 28 3.60 -7.55 -9.55
C GLU A 28 5.08 -7.75 -9.20
N VAL A 29 5.74 -6.71 -8.66
CA VAL A 29 7.14 -6.79 -8.23
C VAL A 29 7.31 -7.79 -7.09
N TYR A 30 6.39 -7.80 -6.11
CA TYR A 30 6.42 -8.77 -5.01
C TYR A 30 6.27 -10.21 -5.49
N ARG A 31 5.42 -10.46 -6.49
CA ARG A 31 5.31 -11.79 -7.08
C ARG A 31 6.63 -12.23 -7.72
N ASP A 32 7.34 -11.31 -8.37
CA ASP A 32 8.58 -11.63 -9.09
C ASP A 32 9.79 -11.76 -8.12
N TYR A 33 9.76 -11.06 -6.98
CA TYR A 33 10.80 -11.07 -5.93
C TYR A 33 10.21 -11.29 -4.54
N PRO A 34 9.60 -12.45 -4.25
CA PRO A 34 8.79 -12.62 -3.06
C PRO A 34 9.63 -12.71 -1.78
N ASP A 35 10.92 -13.05 -1.85
CA ASP A 35 11.80 -13.20 -0.68
C ASP A 35 12.70 -11.98 -0.42
N ASP A 36 12.59 -10.92 -1.23
CA ASP A 36 13.35 -9.69 -1.03
C ASP A 36 12.65 -8.78 0.00
N HIS A 37 13.29 -8.57 1.15
CA HIS A 37 12.71 -7.80 2.25
C HIS A 37 12.39 -6.33 1.87
N ASP A 38 13.15 -5.71 0.97
CA ASP A 38 12.88 -4.34 0.54
C ASP A 38 11.63 -4.31 -0.35
N VAL A 39 11.48 -5.30 -1.24
CA VAL A 39 10.27 -5.46 -2.05
C VAL A 39 9.05 -5.71 -1.16
N MET A 40 9.19 -6.56 -0.13
CA MET A 40 8.11 -6.81 0.84
C MET A 40 7.71 -5.53 1.58
N ALA A 41 8.68 -4.76 2.09
CA ALA A 41 8.43 -3.52 2.82
C ALA A 41 7.75 -2.46 1.95
N LEU A 42 8.20 -2.27 0.72
CA LEU A 42 7.60 -1.32 -0.24
C LEU A 42 6.19 -1.75 -0.66
N THR A 43 5.94 -3.06 -0.78
CA THR A 43 4.60 -3.57 -1.10
C THR A 43 3.63 -3.30 0.03
N VAL A 44 4.03 -3.58 1.27
CA VAL A 44 3.23 -3.25 2.47
C VAL A 44 2.91 -1.76 2.54
N GLU A 45 3.88 -0.89 2.28
CA GLU A 45 3.68 0.56 2.24
C GLU A 45 2.64 0.95 1.18
N ALA A 46 2.78 0.45 -0.05
CA ALA A 46 1.86 0.74 -1.15
C ALA A 46 0.42 0.30 -0.83
N LEU A 47 0.24 -0.88 -0.24
CA LEU A 47 -1.07 -1.38 0.20
C LEU A 47 -1.68 -0.50 1.30
N MET A 48 -0.87 -0.02 2.25
CA MET A 48 -1.34 0.85 3.33
C MET A 48 -1.73 2.25 2.85
N MET A 49 -1.10 2.75 1.78
CA MET A 49 -1.40 4.08 1.23
C MET A 49 -2.79 4.15 0.58
N ARG A 50 -3.34 3.05 0.06
CA ARG A 50 -4.71 3.04 -0.52
C ARG A 50 -5.81 3.41 0.48
N THR A 51 -5.57 3.15 1.77
CA THR A 51 -6.54 3.43 2.85
C THR A 51 -5.86 4.09 4.06
N VAL A 52 -5.10 5.17 3.81
CA VAL A 52 -4.43 5.92 4.89
C VAL A 52 -5.39 6.21 6.05
N ARG A 53 -4.98 5.81 7.27
CA ARG A 53 -5.75 5.94 8.53
C ARG A 53 -7.11 5.22 8.56
N ARG A 54 -7.41 4.38 7.57
CA ARG A 54 -8.64 3.60 7.45
C ARG A 54 -8.34 2.12 7.17
N LEU A 55 -7.29 1.58 7.78
CA LEU A 55 -6.96 0.15 7.65
C LEU A 55 -7.96 -0.75 8.38
N TRP A 56 -8.44 -0.30 9.53
CA TRP A 56 -9.33 -1.04 10.44
C TRP A 56 -10.58 -0.25 10.76
N ASN A 57 -11.70 -0.93 10.90
CA ASN A 57 -12.90 -0.37 11.50
C ASN A 57 -12.73 -0.34 13.03
N LEU A 58 -12.59 0.86 13.60
CA LEU A 58 -12.31 1.07 15.02
C LEU A 58 -13.41 0.56 15.97
N LYS A 59 -14.65 0.37 15.50
CA LYS A 59 -15.74 -0.16 16.34
C LYS A 59 -15.70 -1.68 16.43
N THR A 60 -15.37 -2.33 15.32
CA THR A 60 -15.47 -3.80 15.19
C THR A 60 -14.12 -4.49 15.31
N GLY A 61 -13.01 -3.77 15.14
CA GLY A 61 -11.66 -4.34 15.00
C GLY A 61 -11.43 -5.10 13.68
N ALA A 62 -12.46 -5.26 12.84
CA ALA A 62 -12.34 -5.88 11.52
C ALA A 62 -11.63 -4.96 10.51
N PRO A 63 -11.03 -5.51 9.44
CA PRO A 63 -10.53 -4.73 8.31
C PRO A 63 -11.59 -3.76 7.80
N ALA A 64 -11.18 -2.54 7.47
CA ALA A 64 -12.11 -1.59 6.88
C ALA A 64 -12.48 -2.04 5.45
N PRO A 65 -13.66 -1.62 4.94
CA PRO A 65 -14.00 -1.85 3.53
C PRO A 65 -12.90 -1.32 2.60
N ASN A 66 -12.55 -2.11 1.59
CA ASN A 66 -11.51 -1.81 0.59
C ASN A 66 -10.07 -1.67 1.15
N SER A 67 -9.83 -2.07 2.40
CA SER A 67 -8.49 -2.12 2.98
C SER A 67 -7.79 -3.43 2.60
N ASP A 68 -6.54 -3.34 2.15
CA ASP A 68 -5.67 -4.51 1.93
C ASP A 68 -4.86 -4.88 3.19
N VAL A 69 -5.29 -4.47 4.39
CA VAL A 69 -4.51 -4.66 5.62
C VAL A 69 -4.21 -6.12 5.93
N ILE A 70 -5.07 -7.06 5.52
CA ILE A 70 -4.84 -8.49 5.71
C ILE A 70 -3.68 -8.96 4.84
N GLU A 71 -3.66 -8.59 3.56
CA GLU A 71 -2.55 -8.90 2.65
C GLU A 71 -1.23 -8.28 3.14
N ALA A 72 -1.27 -7.02 3.58
CA ALA A 72 -0.10 -6.34 4.15
C ALA A 72 0.43 -7.07 5.40
N LEU A 73 -0.45 -7.54 6.28
CA LEU A 73 -0.06 -8.34 7.45
C LEU A 73 0.57 -9.67 7.04
N GLU A 74 -0.02 -10.38 6.08
CA GLU A 74 0.52 -11.65 5.58
C GLU A 74 1.95 -11.49 5.03
N ILE A 75 2.21 -10.41 4.30
CA ILE A 75 3.55 -10.07 3.79
C ILE A 75 4.50 -9.78 4.97
N CYS A 76 4.11 -8.91 5.92
CA CYS A 76 4.93 -8.62 7.10
C CYS A 76 5.28 -9.89 7.89
N GLU A 77 4.29 -10.72 8.18
CA GLU A 77 4.48 -11.96 8.92
C GLU A 77 5.39 -12.93 8.17
N ARG A 78 5.26 -13.02 6.84
CA ARG A 78 6.15 -13.84 6.03
C ARG A 78 7.58 -13.29 6.07
N SER A 79 7.76 -11.97 5.98
CA SER A 79 9.08 -11.33 6.06
C SER A 79 9.76 -11.58 7.40
N ILE A 80 9.01 -11.66 8.50
CA ILE A 80 9.57 -11.95 9.83
C ILE A 80 10.01 -13.43 9.97
N ARG A 81 9.43 -14.33 9.17
CA ARG A 81 9.73 -15.77 9.21
C ARG A 81 10.88 -16.19 8.30
N LEU A 82 11.21 -15.40 7.27
CA LEU A 82 12.37 -15.61 6.39
C LEU A 82 13.67 -15.36 7.15
#